data_AF-A0A9D1H1B5-F1
#
_entry.id   AF-A0A9D1H1B5-F1
#
_cell.length_a   1.000
_cell.length_b   1.000
_cell.length_c   1.000
_cell.angle_alpha   90.00
_cell.angle_beta   90.00
_cell.angle_gamma   90.00
#
_symmetry.space_group_name_H-M   'P 1'
#
loop_
_entity.id
_entity.type
_entity.pdbx_description
1 polymer ?
#
loop_
_entity_poly.entity_id
_entity_poly.type
_entity_poly.pdbx_seq_one_letter_code
_entity_poly.pdbx_strand_id
1 'polypeptide(L)'
;MTDPSTDLPPAVAVPDGVTGLELEPILTDPKVRILICCGSGGVGKTTMSAALALRAARAGRKVVVITIDPARRLAQSLGIEELDNVPRPVDLGPLDELGGREDGLG
;
A
#
# COMPACT_ATOMS: atom_id res chain seq x y z
N MET A 1 20.17 17.59 20.68
CA MET A 1 20.29 16.22 20.15
C MET A 1 18.97 15.54 20.48
N THR A 2 18.01 15.63 19.55
CA THR A 2 16.63 15.17 19.73
C THR A 2 16.58 13.65 19.68
N ASP A 3 15.86 13.06 20.62
CA ASP A 3 15.66 11.62 20.75
C ASP A 3 14.84 11.09 19.54
N PRO A 4 15.37 10.16 18.73
CA PRO A 4 14.67 9.59 17.59
C PRO A 4 13.51 8.65 17.97
N SER A 5 13.26 8.38 19.26
CA SER A 5 12.21 7.48 19.73
C SER A 5 10.82 8.12 19.91
N THR A 6 10.70 9.45 19.78
CA THR A 6 9.46 10.18 20.08
C THR A 6 8.55 10.45 18.87
N ASP A 7 8.94 10.05 17.66
CA ASP A 7 8.15 10.22 16.43
C ASP A 7 7.27 8.97 16.11
N LEU A 8 6.78 8.30 17.16
CA LEU A 8 5.82 7.23 16.97
C LEU A 8 4.44 7.86 16.70
N PRO A 9 3.79 7.60 15.55
CA PRO A 9 2.48 8.17 15.28
C PRO A 9 1.47 7.73 16.36
N PRO A 10 0.45 8.55 16.67
CA PRO A 10 -0.59 8.17 17.61
C PRO A 10 -1.19 6.83 17.20
N ALA A 11 -1.44 5.96 18.18
CA ALA A 11 -1.96 4.61 17.97
C ALA A 11 -3.14 4.65 16.98
N VAL A 12 -2.94 4.06 15.81
CA VAL A 12 -3.96 3.96 14.77
C VAL A 12 -5.15 3.21 15.39
N ALA A 13 -6.30 3.86 15.45
CA ALA A 13 -7.54 3.21 15.83
C ALA A 13 -7.80 2.08 14.82
N VAL A 14 -7.84 0.84 15.32
CA VAL A 14 -8.27 -0.30 14.51
C VAL A 14 -9.79 -0.19 14.38
N PRO A 15 -10.35 -0.04 13.18
CA PRO A 15 -11.80 0.00 13.02
C PRO A 15 -12.42 -1.30 13.51
N ASP A 16 -13.43 -1.20 14.37
CA ASP A 16 -14.18 -2.35 14.87
C ASP A 16 -15.03 -2.95 13.73
N GLY A 17 -14.89 -4.26 13.50
CA GLY A 17 -15.83 -5.05 12.70
C GLY A 17 -15.77 -4.84 11.18
N VAL A 18 -14.74 -5.37 10.52
CA VAL A 18 -14.72 -5.52 9.05
C VAL A 18 -15.40 -6.84 8.67
N THR A 19 -16.73 -6.86 8.64
CA THR A 19 -17.50 -7.98 8.05
C THR A 19 -17.56 -7.79 6.55
N GLY A 20 -16.55 -8.32 5.85
CA GLY A 20 -16.31 -8.11 4.42
C GLY A 20 -15.15 -7.13 4.21
N LEU A 21 -14.13 -7.51 3.43
CA LEU A 21 -12.92 -6.69 3.20
C LEU A 21 -13.24 -5.47 2.32
N GLU A 22 -13.96 -4.49 2.85
CA GLU A 22 -14.09 -3.17 2.25
C GLU A 22 -12.82 -2.36 2.55
N LEU A 23 -11.83 -2.49 1.67
CA LEU A 23 -10.54 -1.82 1.84
C LEU A 23 -10.55 -0.38 1.34
N GLU A 24 -11.52 0.00 0.50
CA GLU A 24 -11.57 1.33 -0.11
C GLU A 24 -11.63 2.47 0.92
N PRO A 25 -12.47 2.42 1.97
CA PRO A 25 -12.48 3.46 3.00
C PRO A 25 -11.13 3.55 3.73
N ILE A 26 -10.46 2.42 3.95
CA ILE A 26 -9.16 2.36 4.63
C ILE A 26 -8.06 2.97 3.76
N LEU A 27 -8.07 2.68 2.46
CA LEU A 27 -7.06 3.17 1.52
C LEU A 27 -7.21 4.67 1.22
N THR A 28 -8.42 5.21 1.33
CA THR A 28 -8.73 6.61 1.01
C THR A 28 -8.77 7.53 2.23
N ASP A 29 -9.01 7.00 3.45
CA ASP A 29 -9.02 7.82 4.67
C ASP A 29 -7.61 8.39 4.96
N PRO A 30 -7.43 9.73 4.95
CA PRO A 30 -6.14 10.36 5.25
C PRO A 30 -5.65 10.13 6.70
N LYS A 31 -6.53 9.72 7.62
CA LYS A 31 -6.17 9.35 8.99
C LYS A 31 -5.45 8.01 9.07
N VAL A 32 -5.67 7.12 8.09
CA VAL A 32 -4.95 5.84 8.02
C VAL A 32 -3.59 6.05 7.36
N ARG A 33 -2.57 6.25 8.19
CA ARG A 33 -1.20 6.56 7.73
C ARG A 33 -0.35 5.32 7.45
N ILE A 34 -0.64 4.22 8.14
CA ILE A 34 0.15 2.99 8.10
C ILE A 34 -0.80 1.80 7.90
N LEU A 35 -0.47 0.94 6.93
CA LEU A 35 -1.14 -0.33 6.70
C LEU A 35 -0.08 -1.43 6.73
N ILE A 36 -0.27 -2.44 7.58
CA ILE A 36 0.68 -3.54 7.76
C ILE A 36 0.02 -4.83 7.28
N CYS A 37 0.59 -5.45 6.23
CA CYS A 37 0.17 -6.77 5.78
C CYS A 37 0.89 -7.85 6.61
N CYS A 38 0.14 -8.54 7.48
CA CYS A 38 0.64 -9.61 8.37
C CYS A 38 0.10 -10.98 7.95
N GLY A 39 0.82 -12.04 8.32
CA GLY A 39 0.46 -13.43 7.98
C GLY A 39 1.69 -14.35 7.83
N SER A 40 1.45 -15.65 7.72
CA SER A 40 2.50 -16.67 7.59
C SER A 40 3.34 -16.51 6.30
N GLY A 41 4.48 -17.20 6.23
CA GLY A 41 5.34 -17.18 5.05
C GLY A 41 4.62 -17.66 3.79
N GLY A 42 4.81 -16.96 2.66
CA GLY A 42 4.27 -17.41 1.36
C GLY A 42 2.80 -17.10 1.07
N VAL A 43 2.03 -16.49 1.98
CA VAL A 43 0.59 -16.19 1.78
C VAL A 43 0.29 -14.98 0.88
N GLY A 44 1.29 -14.43 0.19
CA GLY A 44 1.09 -13.32 -0.75
C GLY A 44 1.11 -11.91 -0.13
N LYS A 45 1.63 -11.73 1.09
CA LYS A 45 1.72 -10.40 1.76
C LYS A 45 2.34 -9.32 0.88
N THR A 46 3.49 -9.61 0.28
CA THR A 46 4.26 -8.66 -0.54
C THR A 46 3.50 -8.25 -1.80
N THR A 47 2.85 -9.23 -2.45
CA THR A 47 1.95 -8.97 -3.57
C THR A 47 0.75 -8.11 -3.13
N MET A 48 0.19 -8.38 -1.95
CA MET A 48 -0.91 -7.59 -1.44
C MET A 48 -0.51 -6.16 -1.07
N SER A 49 0.62 -5.97 -0.41
CA SER A 49 1.16 -4.64 -0.10
C SER A 49 1.38 -3.83 -1.37
N ALA A 50 1.91 -4.44 -2.43
CA ALA A 50 2.09 -3.79 -3.73
C ALA A 50 0.75 -3.36 -4.35
N ALA A 51 -0.24 -4.25 -4.41
CA ALA A 51 -1.53 -3.94 -5.03
C ALA A 51 -2.34 -2.91 -4.24
N LEU A 52 -2.31 -2.97 -2.90
CA LEU A 52 -2.98 -1.99 -2.04
C LEU A 52 -2.36 -0.60 -2.17
N ALA A 53 -1.03 -0.53 -2.27
CA ALA A 53 -0.34 0.73 -2.48
C ALA A 53 -0.60 1.31 -3.87
N LEU A 54 -0.63 0.47 -4.90
CA LEU A 54 -1.04 0.88 -6.24
C LEU A 54 -2.47 1.46 -6.22
N ARG A 55 -3.40 0.77 -5.57
CA ARG A 55 -4.79 1.22 -5.45
C ARG A 55 -4.90 2.56 -4.72
N ALA A 56 -4.22 2.73 -3.58
CA ALA A 56 -4.21 3.96 -2.82
C ALA A 56 -3.52 5.11 -3.59
N ALA A 57 -2.44 4.83 -4.32
CA ALA A 57 -1.77 5.81 -5.18
C ALA A 57 -2.70 6.29 -6.30
N ARG A 58 -3.45 5.37 -6.93
CA ARG A 58 -4.48 5.70 -7.92
C ARG A 58 -5.64 6.50 -7.34
N ALA A 59 -5.93 6.36 -6.05
CA ALA A 59 -6.89 7.21 -5.34
C ALA A 59 -6.31 8.60 -4.96
N GLY A 60 -5.13 8.97 -5.47
CA GLY A 60 -4.49 10.26 -5.23
C GLY A 60 -3.62 10.33 -3.98
N ARG A 61 -3.41 9.22 -3.26
CA ARG A 61 -2.53 9.22 -2.09
C ARG A 61 -1.06 9.17 -2.49
N LYS A 62 -0.21 9.85 -1.72
CA LYS A 62 1.24 9.61 -1.77
C LYS A 62 1.57 8.41 -0.90
N VAL A 63 2.05 7.32 -1.49
CA VAL A 63 2.28 6.04 -0.82
C VAL A 63 3.71 5.56 -1.04
N VAL A 64 4.28 4.94 -0.01
CA VAL A 64 5.55 4.20 -0.08
C VAL A 64 5.27 2.76 0.37
N VAL A 65 5.80 1.78 -0.36
CA VAL A 65 5.78 0.37 0.05
C VAL A 65 7.15 0.00 0.56
N ILE A 66 7.19 -0.59 1.75
CA ILE A 66 8.41 -1.09 2.37
C ILE A 66 8.23 -2.60 2.55
N THR A 67 9.20 -3.38 2.07
CA THR A 67 9.25 -4.82 2.33
C THR A 67 10.53 -5.16 3.08
N ILE A 68 10.44 -6.20 3.93
CA ILE A 68 11.59 -6.81 4.61
C ILE A 68 12.14 -8.04 3.86
N ASP A 69 11.43 -8.49 2.83
CA ASP A 69 11.84 -9.61 1.98
C ASP A 69 12.98 -9.17 1.05
N PRO A 70 13.82 -10.08 0.50
CA PRO A 70 14.79 -9.71 -0.52
C PRO A 70 14.09 -8.94 -1.65
N ALA A 71 14.53 -7.69 -1.87
CA ALA A 71 14.02 -6.66 -2.77
C ALA A 71 13.35 -7.16 -4.06
N ARG A 72 13.86 -8.25 -4.62
CA ARG A 72 13.35 -8.97 -5.79
C ARG A 72 11.86 -9.27 -5.76
N ARG A 73 11.26 -9.68 -4.63
CA ARG A 73 9.83 -10.07 -4.61
C ARG A 73 8.91 -8.87 -4.85
N LEU A 74 9.25 -7.72 -4.27
CA LEU A 74 8.49 -6.49 -4.48
C LEU A 74 8.76 -5.93 -5.87
N ALA A 75 10.02 -5.93 -6.30
CA ALA A 75 10.41 -5.50 -7.64
C ALA A 75 9.64 -6.26 -8.74
N GLN A 76 9.58 -7.60 -8.64
CA GLN A 76 8.77 -8.46 -9.51
C GLN A 76 7.27 -8.12 -9.44
N SER A 77 6.73 -7.83 -8.27
CA SER A 77 5.31 -7.50 -8.10
C SER A 77 4.95 -6.14 -8.72
N LEU A 78 5.92 -5.23 -8.82
CA LEU A 78 5.78 -3.89 -9.39
C LEU A 78 6.28 -3.80 -10.84
N GLY A 79 6.84 -4.87 -11.40
CA GLY A 79 7.40 -4.88 -12.77
C GLY A 79 8.67 -4.05 -12.94
N ILE A 80 9.45 -3.84 -11.88
CA ILE A 80 10.70 -3.07 -11.90
C ILE A 80 11.92 -3.99 -11.76
N GLU A 81 13.05 -3.63 -12.38
CA GLU A 81 14.24 -4.49 -12.45
C GLU A 81 14.96 -4.64 -11.11
N GLU A 82 15.14 -3.55 -10.37
CA GLU A 82 15.84 -3.55 -9.08
C GLU A 82 15.24 -2.57 -8.08
N LEU A 83 15.30 -2.96 -6.81
CA LEU A 83 14.94 -2.12 -5.67
C LEU A 83 16.13 -2.10 -4.71
N ASP A 84 16.59 -0.91 -4.35
CA ASP A 84 17.63 -0.68 -3.34
C ASP A 84 17.00 -0.14 -2.04
N ASN A 85 17.82 0.32 -1.10
CA ASN A 85 17.35 0.86 0.17
C ASN A 85 16.91 2.34 0.07
N VAL A 86 16.73 2.88 -1.14
CA VAL A 86 16.27 4.24 -1.38
C VAL A 86 14.89 4.18 -2.04
N PRO A 87 13.88 4.91 -1.53
CA PRO A 87 12.58 4.98 -2.18
C PRO A 87 12.70 5.51 -3.61
N ARG A 88 12.13 4.79 -4.58
CA ARG A 88 12.09 5.19 -5.99
C ARG A 88 10.64 5.40 -6.44
N PRO A 89 10.35 6.46 -7.22
CA PRO A 89 9.08 6.57 -7.90
C PRO A 89 8.87 5.38 -8.83
N VAL A 90 7.64 4.87 -8.86
CA VAL A 90 7.23 3.82 -9.79
C VAL A 90 6.29 4.48 -10.78
N ASP A 91 6.58 4.33 -12.08
CA ASP A 91 5.64 4.73 -13.12
C ASP A 91 4.48 3.73 -13.13
N LEU A 92 3.27 4.26 -12.91
CA LEU A 92 2.06 3.45 -12.78
C LEU A 92 1.34 3.26 -14.12
N GLY A 93 1.87 3.83 -15.21
CA GLY A 93 1.18 3.94 -16.49
C GLY A 93 -0.05 4.86 -16.42
N PRO A 94 -0.87 4.92 -17.48
CA PRO A 94 -2.13 5.65 -17.48
C PRO A 94 -3.03 5.15 -16.33
N LEU A 95 -3.65 6.09 -15.61
CA LEU A 95 -4.48 5.81 -14.44
C LEU A 95 -5.74 4.99 -14.76
N ASP A 96 -6.05 4.82 -16.05
CA ASP A 96 -7.35 4.38 -16.56
C ASP A 96 -7.33 2.90 -17.01
N GLU A 97 -6.15 2.27 -17.19
CA GLU A 97 -6.02 1.06 -18.01
C GLU A 97 -5.98 -0.29 -17.27
N LEU A 98 -6.11 -0.33 -15.94
CA LEU A 98 -6.37 -1.60 -15.23
C LEU A 98 -7.67 -1.52 -14.41
N GLY A 99 -8.79 -1.67 -15.12
CA GLY A 99 -10.00 -2.32 -14.61
C GLY A 99 -10.86 -1.51 -13.63
N GLY A 100 -11.54 -0.48 -14.14
CA GLY A 100 -12.78 0.02 -13.54
C GLY A 100 -13.85 0.04 -14.62
N ARG A 101 -14.79 -0.91 -14.62
CA ARG A 101 -16.07 -0.67 -15.30
C ARG A 101 -16.74 0.46 -14.56
N GLU A 102 -16.80 1.63 -15.17
CA GLU A 102 -17.72 2.69 -14.79
C GLU A 102 -19.15 2.25 -15.16
N ASP A 103 -19.73 1.32 -14.40
CA ASP A 103 -21.15 1.02 -14.54
C ASP A 103 -21.95 2.08 -13.75
N GLY A 104 -22.21 3.19 -14.47
CA GLY A 104 -23.36 4.11 -14.40
C GLY A 104 -24.10 4.33 -13.09
N LEU A 105 -23.99 5.56 -12.56
CA LEU A 105 -25.10 6.25 -11.90
C LEU A 105 -25.35 7.57 -12.63
N GLY A 106 -26.33 7.52 -13.54
CA GLY A 106 -27.00 8.67 -14.15
C GLY A 106 -28.50 8.42 -14.10
#